data_AF-A0A8I0J8S1-F1
#
_entry.id   AF-A0A8I0J8S1-F1
#
_cell.length_a   1.000
_cell.length_b   1.000
_cell.length_c   1.000
_cell.angle_alpha   90.00
_cell.angle_beta   90.00
_cell.angle_gamma   90.00
#
_symmetry.space_group_name_H-M   'P 1'
#
loop_
_entity.id
_entity.type
_entity.pdbx_description
1 polymer ?
#
loop_
_entity_poly.entity_id
_entity_poly.type
_entity_poly.pdbx_seq_one_letter_code
_entity_poly.pdbx_strand_id
1 'polypeptide(L)'
;MGLIAMSERDLQRIEVLSKVIAGRMTLASAARVLELSTRQVRRLLERINTGGAASIRHKAIGRPSNNRISDGVRDYAVTLVRERYVDFGPTLAAEKLAERDGLTVSRETLRQWMADDGLWLSRKQRRTFHQPRLRREAYGELVQIDGSEHRWFEDRG
;
A
#
# COMPACT_ATOMS: atom_id res chain seq x y z
N MET A 1 24.69 21.70 6.84
CA MET A 1 23.70 21.80 5.73
C MET A 1 22.83 20.55 5.78
N GLY A 2 21.56 20.66 6.18
CA GLY A 2 20.66 19.50 6.29
C GLY A 2 20.06 19.12 4.94
N LEU A 3 19.91 17.82 4.68
CA LEU A 3 19.24 17.31 3.47
C LEU A 3 17.72 17.54 3.59
N ILE A 4 17.12 18.15 2.57
CA ILE A 4 15.67 18.40 2.50
C ILE A 4 15.12 17.58 1.35
N ALA A 5 14.33 16.54 1.65
CA ALA A 5 13.61 15.81 0.63
C ALA A 5 12.55 16.71 -0.03
N MET A 6 12.58 16.78 -1.36
CA MET A 6 11.65 17.57 -2.17
C MET A 6 11.20 16.75 -3.37
N SER A 7 9.96 16.97 -3.80
CA SER A 7 9.49 16.43 -5.07
C SER A 7 10.02 17.26 -6.24
N GLU A 8 10.05 16.67 -7.44
CA GLU A 8 10.38 17.41 -8.68
C GLU A 8 9.47 18.63 -8.88
N ARG A 9 8.18 18.49 -8.54
CA ARG A 9 7.21 19.60 -8.54
C ARG A 9 7.60 20.72 -7.58
N ASP A 10 8.16 20.40 -6.41
CA ASP A 10 8.62 21.41 -5.46
C ASP A 10 9.85 22.16 -6.01
N LEU A 11 10.78 21.44 -6.65
CA LEU A 11 11.96 22.03 -7.29
C LEU A 11 11.57 22.95 -8.46
N GLN A 12 10.67 22.51 -9.33
CA GLN A 12 10.16 23.32 -10.44
C GLN A 12 9.50 24.60 -9.94
N ARG A 13 8.71 24.53 -8.86
CA ARG A 13 8.12 25.71 -8.22
C ARG A 13 9.18 26.67 -7.72
N ILE A 14 10.22 26.18 -7.04
CA ILE A 14 11.32 27.02 -6.56
C ILE A 14 12.00 27.75 -7.71
N GLU A 15 12.29 27.05 -8.81
CA GLU A 15 12.92 27.64 -9.99
C GLU A 15 12.07 28.76 -10.60
N VAL A 16 10.79 28.47 -10.87
CA VAL A 16 9.87 29.44 -11.48
C VAL A 16 9.65 30.65 -10.57
N LEU A 17 9.44 30.43 -9.27
CA LEU A 17 9.27 31.51 -8.31
C LEU A 17 10.54 32.35 -8.14
N SER A 18 11.72 31.75 -8.23
CA SER A 18 13.00 32.48 -8.21
C SER A 18 13.14 33.40 -9.43
N LYS A 19 12.67 32.98 -10.61
CA LYS A 19 12.62 33.85 -11.81
C LYS A 19 11.67 35.04 -11.61
N VAL A 20 10.55 34.84 -10.92
CA VAL A 20 9.60 35.93 -10.60
C VAL A 20 10.23 36.90 -9.59
N ILE A 21 10.86 36.40 -8.53
CA ILE A 21 11.56 37.22 -7.52
C ILE A 21 12.68 38.04 -8.16
N ALA A 22 13.42 37.46 -9.11
CA ALA A 22 14.47 38.16 -9.86
C ALA A 22 13.94 39.15 -10.91
N GLY A 23 12.62 39.34 -11.04
CA GLY A 23 12.00 40.22 -12.03
C GLY A 23 12.10 39.73 -13.47
N ARG A 24 12.55 38.48 -13.69
CA ARG A 24 12.75 37.89 -15.04
C ARG A 24 11.52 37.19 -15.58
N MET A 25 10.48 37.03 -14.76
CA MET A 25 9.23 36.38 -15.15
C MET A 25 8.04 37.10 -14.48
N THR A 26 6.98 37.33 -15.24
CA THR A 26 5.75 37.91 -14.67
C THR A 26 4.95 36.87 -13.90
N LEU A 27 4.14 37.34 -12.96
CA LEU A 27 3.29 36.46 -12.16
C LEU A 27 2.27 35.67 -13.00
N ALA A 28 1.74 36.28 -14.07
CA ALA A 28 0.83 35.63 -15.01
C ALA A 28 1.52 34.58 -15.90
N SER A 29 2.81 34.75 -16.21
CA SER A 29 3.59 33.74 -16.92
C SER A 29 3.90 32.56 -15.99
N ALA A 30 4.34 32.82 -14.76
CA ALA A 30 4.57 31.79 -13.75
C ALA A 30 3.32 30.95 -13.46
N ALA A 31 2.16 31.60 -13.37
CA ALA A 31 0.87 30.91 -13.20
C ALA A 31 0.58 29.90 -14.32
N ARG A 32 0.86 30.29 -15.58
CA ARG A 32 0.71 29.40 -16.74
C ARG A 32 1.72 28.24 -16.72
N VAL A 33 3.01 28.53 -16.45
CA VAL A 33 4.07 27.51 -16.42
C VAL A 33 3.83 26.48 -15.31
N LEU A 34 3.33 26.91 -14.15
CA LEU A 34 3.05 26.03 -13.01
C LEU A 34 1.66 25.38 -13.07
N GLU A 35 0.82 25.74 -14.03
CA GLU A 35 -0.60 25.36 -14.10
C GLU A 35 -1.35 25.67 -12.79
N LEU A 36 -1.09 26.84 -12.22
CA LEU A 36 -1.70 27.32 -10.99
C LEU A 36 -2.43 28.64 -11.20
N SER A 37 -3.39 28.92 -10.33
CA SER A 37 -3.97 30.26 -10.28
C SER A 37 -2.92 31.30 -9.85
N THR A 38 -3.06 32.53 -10.35
CA THR A 38 -2.24 33.67 -9.94
C THR A 38 -2.26 33.87 -8.41
N ARG A 39 -3.41 33.61 -7.76
CA ARG A 39 -3.56 33.64 -6.31
C ARG A 39 -2.68 32.59 -5.60
N GLN A 40 -2.60 31.38 -6.13
CA GLN A 40 -1.70 30.35 -5.58
C GLN A 40 -0.24 30.73 -5.76
N VAL A 41 0.15 31.28 -6.92
CA VAL A 41 1.52 31.75 -7.16
C VAL A 41 1.90 32.85 -6.15
N ARG A 42 1.01 33.83 -5.89
CA ARG A 42 1.24 34.85 -4.85
C ARG A 42 1.47 34.23 -3.46
N ARG A 43 0.62 33.29 -3.05
CA ARG A 43 0.79 32.57 -1.77
C ARG A 43 2.11 31.81 -1.69
N LEU A 44 2.60 31.26 -2.79
CA LEU A 44 3.91 30.58 -2.82
C LEU A 44 5.08 31.58 -2.74
N LEU A 45 4.95 32.75 -3.38
CA LEU A 45 5.93 33.84 -3.26
C LEU A 45 6.04 34.36 -1.83
N GLU A 46 4.91 34.65 -1.18
CA GLU A 46 4.87 35.04 0.25
C GLU A 46 5.53 33.98 1.13
N ARG A 47 5.30 32.71 0.83
CA ARG A 47 5.90 31.60 1.57
C ARG A 47 7.43 31.53 1.39
N ILE A 48 7.93 31.67 0.17
CA ILE A 48 9.38 31.74 -0.09
C ILE A 48 10.01 32.96 0.60
N ASN A 49 9.35 34.11 0.56
CA ASN A 49 9.90 35.33 1.17
C ASN A 49 10.03 35.21 2.70
N THR A 50 9.14 34.45 3.34
CA THR A 50 9.14 34.26 4.79
C THR A 50 9.99 33.07 5.26
N GLY A 51 9.97 31.96 4.51
CA GLY A 51 10.59 30.69 4.93
C GLY A 51 11.67 30.14 3.98
N GLY A 52 12.09 30.93 2.98
CA GLY A 52 13.05 30.54 1.96
C GLY A 52 12.57 29.42 1.03
N ALA A 53 13.46 28.92 0.17
CA ALA A 53 13.15 27.85 -0.79
C ALA A 53 12.63 26.56 -0.11
N ALA A 54 13.17 26.23 1.08
CA ALA A 54 12.76 25.08 1.88
C ALA A 54 11.26 25.06 2.22
N SER A 55 10.62 26.23 2.29
CA SER A 55 9.20 26.38 2.65
C SER A 55 8.23 25.86 1.57
N ILE A 56 8.67 25.71 0.33
CA ILE A 56 7.86 25.17 -0.77
C ILE A 56 7.60 23.67 -0.58
N ARG A 57 8.51 22.98 0.12
CA ARG A 57 8.40 21.55 0.42
C ARG A 57 6.99 21.21 0.89
N HIS A 58 6.42 20.15 0.33
CA HIS A 58 5.16 19.63 0.81
C HIS A 58 5.23 19.28 2.31
N LYS A 59 4.36 19.88 3.12
CA LYS A 59 4.45 19.79 4.60
C LYS A 59 4.16 18.40 5.16
N ALA A 60 3.50 17.53 4.40
CA ALA A 60 3.24 16.16 4.82
C ALA A 60 4.42 15.21 4.58
N ILE A 61 5.47 15.64 3.86
CA ILE A 61 6.68 14.80 3.68
C ILE A 61 7.27 14.49 5.06
N GLY A 62 7.50 13.20 5.32
CA GLY A 62 8.05 12.70 6.58
C GLY A 62 7.05 12.66 7.74
N ARG A 63 5.78 13.04 7.53
CA ARG A 63 4.74 12.93 8.56
C ARG A 63 3.92 11.65 8.35
N PRO A 64 3.64 10.87 9.42
CA PRO A 64 2.70 9.77 9.33
C PRO A 64 1.29 10.29 9.02
N SER A 65 0.45 9.42 8.45
CA SER A 65 -0.97 9.71 8.24
C SER A 65 -1.69 9.94 9.58
N ASN A 66 -2.63 10.88 9.63
CA ASN A 66 -3.46 11.12 10.82
C ASN A 66 -4.31 9.89 11.19
N ASN A 67 -4.61 9.02 10.23
CA ASN A 67 -5.40 7.80 10.43
C ASN A 67 -4.51 6.56 10.64
N ARG A 68 -3.20 6.75 10.80
CA ARG A 68 -2.27 5.64 11.03
C ARG A 68 -2.56 5.04 12.40
N ILE A 69 -2.84 3.75 12.42
CA ILE A 69 -2.93 2.97 13.66
C ILE A 69 -1.54 2.98 14.34
N SER A 70 -1.52 3.11 15.66
CA SER A 70 -0.26 3.17 16.41
C SER A 70 0.57 1.90 16.22
N ASP A 71 1.89 2.05 16.26
CA ASP A 71 2.82 0.92 16.11
C ASP A 71 2.60 -0.13 17.20
N GLY A 72 2.29 0.29 18.44
CA GLY A 72 1.98 -0.64 19.52
C GLY A 72 0.77 -1.54 19.24
N VAL A 73 -0.29 -1.02 18.57
CA VAL A 73 -1.45 -1.85 18.19
C VAL A 73 -1.10 -2.80 17.06
N ARG A 74 -0.32 -2.34 16.07
CA ARG A 74 0.21 -3.21 15.00
C ARG A 74 1.02 -4.36 15.59
N ASP A 75 1.99 -4.04 16.44
CA ASP A 75 2.93 -5.03 16.98
C ASP A 75 2.21 -6.04 17.88
N TYR A 76 1.23 -5.58 18.67
CA TYR A 76 0.37 -6.46 19.44
C TYR A 76 -0.48 -7.39 18.55
N ALA A 77 -1.14 -6.85 17.52
CA ALA A 77 -1.93 -7.65 16.59
C ALA A 77 -1.10 -8.72 15.86
N VAL A 78 0.09 -8.35 15.38
CA VAL A 78 0.97 -9.27 14.67
C VAL A 78 1.54 -10.35 15.59
N THR A 79 1.85 -10.01 16.84
CA THR A 79 2.27 -10.97 17.87
C THR A 79 1.19 -12.01 18.14
N LEU A 80 -0.07 -11.57 18.32
CA LEU A 80 -1.20 -12.47 18.50
C LEU A 80 -1.40 -13.40 17.30
N VAL A 81 -1.29 -12.87 16.07
CA VAL A 81 -1.38 -13.70 14.87
C VAL A 81 -0.28 -14.76 14.85
N ARG A 82 0.96 -14.38 15.19
CA ARG A 82 2.11 -15.29 15.21
C ARG A 82 1.96 -16.41 16.25
N GLU A 83 1.43 -16.08 17.43
CA GLU A 83 1.34 -17.02 18.55
C GLU A 83 0.08 -17.90 18.51
N ARG A 84 -1.06 -17.34 18.09
CA ARG A 84 -2.38 -17.98 18.23
C ARG A 84 -3.06 -18.33 16.92
N TYR A 85 -2.68 -17.71 15.80
CA TYR A 85 -3.38 -17.79 14.52
C TYR A 85 -2.42 -18.01 13.33
N VAL A 86 -1.34 -18.78 13.55
CA VAL A 86 -0.23 -18.96 12.59
C VAL A 86 -0.67 -19.54 11.25
N ASP A 87 -1.71 -20.38 11.25
CA ASP A 87 -2.26 -21.06 10.09
C ASP A 87 -3.43 -20.30 9.45
N PHE A 88 -3.83 -19.15 10.00
CA PHE A 88 -5.01 -18.43 9.54
C PHE A 88 -4.69 -17.47 8.39
N GLY A 89 -5.62 -17.43 7.44
CA GLY A 89 -5.63 -16.37 6.45
C GLY A 89 -6.01 -15.01 7.07
N PRO A 90 -5.66 -13.87 6.42
CA PRO A 90 -5.91 -12.53 6.94
C PRO A 90 -7.38 -12.22 7.27
N THR A 91 -8.32 -12.86 6.56
CA THR A 91 -9.75 -12.72 6.86
C THR A 91 -10.09 -13.36 8.21
N LEU A 92 -9.79 -14.66 8.36
CA LEU A 92 -10.10 -15.40 9.58
C LEU A 92 -9.31 -14.86 10.78
N ALA A 93 -8.05 -14.46 10.58
CA ALA A 93 -7.26 -13.82 11.61
C ALA A 93 -7.90 -12.50 12.10
N ALA A 94 -8.41 -11.66 11.19
CA ALA A 94 -9.09 -10.42 11.56
C ALA A 94 -10.39 -10.68 12.33
N GLU A 95 -11.18 -11.67 11.92
CA GLU A 95 -12.39 -12.09 12.63
C GLU A 95 -12.07 -12.57 14.05
N LYS A 96 -11.03 -13.41 14.22
CA LYS A 96 -10.68 -13.96 15.53
C LYS A 96 -10.01 -12.95 16.45
N LEU A 97 -9.22 -12.02 15.92
CA LEU A 97 -8.72 -10.88 16.69
C LEU A 97 -9.87 -10.02 17.24
N ALA A 98 -10.92 -9.79 16.45
CA ALA A 98 -12.08 -9.04 16.91
C ALA A 98 -12.90 -9.83 17.95
N GLU A 99 -13.19 -11.11 17.67
CA GLU A 99 -14.03 -11.95 18.53
C GLU A 99 -13.38 -12.34 19.87
N ARG A 100 -12.09 -12.70 19.86
CA ARG A 100 -11.41 -13.31 21.02
C ARG A 100 -10.50 -12.34 21.75
N ASP A 101 -9.89 -11.41 21.03
CA ASP A 101 -8.87 -10.50 21.56
C ASP A 101 -9.35 -9.04 21.66
N GLY A 102 -10.59 -8.75 21.20
CA GLY A 102 -11.20 -7.42 21.22
C GLY A 102 -10.51 -6.40 20.31
N LEU A 103 -9.66 -6.86 19.39
CA LEU A 103 -8.88 -6.00 18.51
C LEU A 103 -9.50 -5.95 17.11
N THR A 104 -10.18 -4.84 16.82
CA THR A 104 -10.84 -4.64 15.53
C THR A 104 -9.92 -3.88 14.58
N VAL A 105 -9.44 -4.57 13.55
CA VAL A 105 -8.71 -3.98 12.42
C VAL A 105 -9.29 -4.46 11.10
N SER A 106 -9.19 -3.62 10.06
CA SER A 106 -9.66 -4.03 8.74
C SER A 106 -8.84 -5.21 8.22
N ARG A 107 -9.48 -6.12 7.49
CA ARG A 107 -8.81 -7.24 6.81
C ARG A 107 -7.60 -6.79 6.00
N GLU A 108 -7.72 -5.66 5.30
CA GLU A 108 -6.65 -5.17 4.42
C GLU A 108 -5.46 -4.62 5.21
N THR A 109 -5.71 -3.93 6.32
CA THR A 109 -4.66 -3.49 7.25
C THR A 109 -3.91 -4.70 7.82
N LEU A 110 -4.63 -5.70 8.33
CA LEU A 110 -4.01 -6.89 8.90
C LEU A 110 -3.23 -7.68 7.84
N ARG A 111 -3.78 -7.82 6.63
CA ARG A 111 -3.09 -8.46 5.50
C ARG A 111 -1.76 -7.78 5.18
N GLN A 112 -1.72 -6.44 5.19
CA GLN A 112 -0.49 -5.70 4.94
C GLN A 112 0.54 -5.97 6.05
N TRP A 113 0.14 -5.88 7.31
CA TRP A 113 1.03 -6.18 8.43
C TRP A 113 1.56 -7.61 8.42
N MET A 114 0.70 -8.60 8.15
CA MET A 114 1.13 -10.00 8.02
C MET A 114 2.09 -10.20 6.85
N ALA A 115 1.93 -9.46 5.75
CA ALA A 115 2.84 -9.55 4.60
C ALA A 115 4.21 -8.92 4.90
N ASP A 116 4.22 -7.76 5.56
CA ASP A 116 5.45 -7.06 5.97
C ASP A 116 6.27 -7.92 6.96
N ASP A 117 5.59 -8.64 7.85
CA ASP A 117 6.20 -9.53 8.86
C ASP A 117 6.44 -10.97 8.37
N GLY A 118 6.21 -11.24 7.08
CA GLY A 118 6.44 -12.54 6.45
C GLY A 118 5.48 -13.66 6.86
N LEU A 119 4.42 -13.34 7.62
CA LEU A 119 3.38 -14.28 8.05
C LEU A 119 2.40 -14.63 6.92
N TRP A 120 2.29 -13.77 5.90
CA TRP A 120 1.38 -14.00 4.78
C TRP A 120 2.01 -13.68 3.43
N LEU A 121 2.04 -14.68 2.56
CA LEU A 121 2.51 -14.51 1.18
C LEU A 121 1.39 -14.01 0.26
N SER A 122 1.76 -13.13 -0.68
CA SER A 122 0.82 -12.66 -1.70
C SER A 122 0.30 -13.82 -2.55
N ARG A 123 -0.86 -13.63 -3.18
CA ARG A 123 -1.44 -14.66 -4.08
C ARG A 123 -0.46 -15.07 -5.20
N LYS A 124 0.35 -14.13 -5.71
CA LYS A 124 1.39 -14.40 -6.71
C LYS A 124 2.48 -15.31 -6.17
N GLN A 125 2.90 -15.11 -4.93
CA GLN A 125 3.93 -15.91 -4.26
C GLN A 125 3.40 -17.30 -3.83
N ARG A 126 2.13 -17.40 -3.45
CA ARG A 126 1.48 -18.68 -3.12
C ARG A 126 1.04 -19.47 -4.35
N ARG A 127 1.31 -18.99 -5.57
CA ARG A 127 0.87 -19.65 -6.79
C ARG A 127 1.68 -20.94 -6.98
N THR A 128 1.05 -22.08 -6.74
CA THR A 128 1.56 -23.38 -7.13
C THR A 128 1.28 -23.60 -8.61
N PHE A 129 2.32 -23.93 -9.37
CA PHE A 129 2.15 -24.35 -10.76
C PHE A 129 1.89 -25.85 -10.76
N HIS A 130 0.67 -26.23 -11.11
CA HIS A 130 0.36 -27.63 -11.38
C HIS A 130 0.93 -27.99 -12.75
N GLN A 131 1.78 -29.01 -12.80
CA GLN A 131 2.28 -29.50 -14.08
C GLN A 131 1.11 -30.09 -14.87
N PRO A 132 0.94 -29.74 -16.16
CA PRO A 132 0.03 -30.45 -17.04
C PRO A 132 0.39 -31.93 -17.06
N ARG A 133 -0.61 -32.81 -17.05
CA ARG A 133 -0.36 -34.25 -17.24
C ARG A 133 0.11 -34.48 -18.67
N LEU A 134 1.19 -35.25 -18.83
CA LEU A 134 1.71 -35.62 -20.15
C LEU A 134 0.71 -36.51 -20.91
N ARG A 135 0.73 -36.42 -22.25
CA ARG A 135 -0.01 -37.34 -23.12
C ARG A 135 0.56 -38.76 -22.97
N ARG A 136 -0.31 -39.77 -22.94
CA ARG A 136 0.07 -41.19 -22.93
C ARG A 136 0.28 -41.74 -24.35
N GLU A 137 1.02 -42.83 -24.47
CA GLU A 137 1.45 -43.38 -25.76
C GLU A 137 0.30 -44.09 -26.48
N ALA A 138 -0.60 -44.72 -25.73
CA ALA A 138 -1.74 -45.45 -26.27
C ALA A 138 -3.10 -45.01 -25.68
N TYR A 139 -4.17 -45.37 -26.41
CA TYR A 139 -5.55 -45.18 -25.95
C TYR A 139 -5.84 -46.06 -24.72
N GLY A 140 -6.50 -45.49 -23.70
CA GLY A 140 -6.84 -46.17 -22.45
C GLY A 140 -5.81 -46.03 -21.32
N GLU A 141 -4.59 -45.59 -21.60
CA GLU A 141 -3.54 -45.40 -20.58
C GLU A 141 -3.73 -44.13 -19.73
N LEU A 142 -4.48 -43.15 -20.25
CA LEU A 142 -4.87 -41.96 -19.50
C LEU A 142 -6.30 -42.15 -18.98
N VAL A 143 -6.41 -42.74 -17.80
CA VAL A 143 -7.71 -42.89 -17.12
C VAL A 143 -8.02 -41.62 -16.34
N GLN A 144 -9.09 -40.93 -16.72
CA GLN A 144 -9.65 -39.84 -15.93
C GLN A 144 -10.65 -40.43 -14.94
N ILE A 145 -10.24 -40.54 -13.69
CA ILE A 145 -11.14 -40.87 -12.60
C ILE A 145 -11.75 -39.55 -12.15
N ASP A 146 -13.06 -39.41 -12.36
CA ASP A 146 -13.84 -38.32 -11.79
C ASP A 146 -14.51 -38.81 -10.50
N GLY A 147 -14.45 -37.98 -9.47
CA GLY A 147 -15.11 -38.25 -8.19
C GLY A 147 -16.46 -37.56 -8.18
N SER A 148 -17.54 -38.30 -7.92
CA SER A 148 -18.85 -37.69 -7.65
C SER A 148 -18.98 -37.44 -6.15
N GLU A 149 -19.44 -36.25 -5.76
CA GLU A 149 -19.81 -35.96 -4.36
C GLU A 149 -21.04 -36.74 -3.89
N HIS A 150 -21.72 -37.44 -4.81
CA HIS A 150 -22.93 -38.19 -4.50
C HIS A 150 -22.62 -39.45 -3.69
N ARG A 151 -23.36 -39.66 -2.60
CA ARG A 151 -23.26 -40.86 -1.75
C ARG A 151 -24.00 -42.03 -2.40
N TRP A 152 -23.43 -42.61 -3.46
CA TRP A 152 -24.02 -43.73 -4.22
C TRP A 152 -24.37 -44.96 -3.38
N PHE A 153 -23.67 -45.17 -2.27
CA PHE A 153 -23.93 -46.25 -1.34
C PHE A 153 -24.58 -45.79 -0.03
N GLU A 154 -24.95 -44.51 0.08
CA GLU A 154 -25.57 -43.92 1.27
C GLU A 154 -24.81 -44.32 2.55
N ASP A 155 -25.47 -45.04 3.48
CA ASP A 155 -24.89 -45.59 4.72
C ASP A 155 -24.66 -47.12 4.66
N ARG A 156 -24.79 -47.72 3.47
CA ARG A 156 -24.62 -49.16 3.22
C ARG A 156 -23.15 -49.47 2.95
N GLY A 157 -22.32 -49.24 3.96
CA GLY A 157 -20.97 -49.82 4.05
C GLY A 157 -21.01 -51.30 4.37
#